data_AF-A0A843C1R2-F1
#
_entry.id   AF-A0A843C1R2-F1
#
_cell.length_a   1.000
_cell.length_b   1.000
_cell.length_c   1.000
_cell.angle_alpha   90.00
_cell.angle_beta   90.00
_cell.angle_gamma   90.00
#
_symmetry.space_group_name_H-M   'P 1'
#
loop_
_entity.id
_entity.type
_entity.pdbx_description
1 polymer ?
#
loop_
_entity_poly.entity_id
_entity_poly.type
_entity_poly.pdbx_seq_one_letter_code
_entity_poly.pdbx_strand_id
1 'polypeptide(L)'
;MKQSEEDTKLFYKLYRALLVYTNQQKGIIRSVTTVDEFMQLPSKEINKIREALYEQPELIDAFVQENLFNFSQDELEIVRSWNNFLKAEFYLFRYLKKYAIFLDNRSPPKAYGVLALVSDFQNIVSQKLPVYLKAVLLPFKGQIIYDGILIPSPVSFGPGIRRDLKERYQEAKARFGIITSLPWVEIKDSDEERLKAYLSSEATRLKYGDKIDGRIKKDPSLLSVYHQEMGKVHARTYGRCLSKIGLRNAWFAILEGEVVAGGCTRAEVERILDEIIPLDKRGFAYVFHLKGK
;
A
#
# COMPACT_ATOMS: atom_id res chain seq x y z
N MET A 1 2.65 -2.12 19.89
CA MET A 1 2.29 -1.56 18.57
C MET A 1 0.98 -0.82 18.69
N LYS A 2 0.97 0.21 19.55
CA LYS A 2 -0.23 0.89 19.99
C LYS A 2 0.01 2.40 20.06
N GLN A 3 -1.08 3.16 20.06
CA GLN A 3 -1.05 4.60 20.21
C GLN A 3 -0.47 5.04 21.55
N SER A 4 -0.03 6.30 21.63
CA SER A 4 0.31 6.93 22.89
C SER A 4 -0.95 7.03 23.77
N GLU A 5 -0.77 7.17 25.09
CA GLU A 5 -1.89 7.32 26.00
C GLU A 5 -2.69 8.61 25.71
N GLU A 6 -2.00 9.69 25.42
CA GLU A 6 -2.59 10.98 25.04
C GLU A 6 -3.42 10.88 23.76
N ASP A 7 -2.87 10.26 22.72
CA ASP A 7 -3.57 10.02 21.45
C ASP A 7 -4.78 9.11 21.63
N THR A 8 -4.67 8.10 22.48
CA THR A 8 -5.77 7.18 22.78
C THR A 8 -6.91 7.91 23.51
N LYS A 9 -6.58 8.76 24.49
CA LYS A 9 -7.57 9.60 25.19
C LYS A 9 -8.25 10.58 24.23
N LEU A 10 -7.47 11.22 23.36
CA LEU A 10 -8.00 12.11 22.33
C LEU A 10 -8.96 11.37 21.38
N PHE A 11 -8.56 10.21 20.87
CA PHE A 11 -9.43 9.40 20.02
C PHE A 11 -10.76 9.08 20.69
N TYR A 12 -10.74 8.58 21.93
CA TYR A 12 -11.99 8.23 22.62
C TYR A 12 -12.85 9.45 22.98
N LYS A 13 -12.25 10.61 23.30
CA LYS A 13 -12.99 11.86 23.50
C LYS A 13 -13.81 12.18 22.25
N LEU A 14 -13.16 12.21 21.09
CA LEU A 14 -13.78 12.58 19.83
C LEU A 14 -14.79 11.52 19.34
N TYR A 15 -14.40 10.24 19.38
CA TYR A 15 -15.20 9.16 18.82
C TYR A 15 -16.49 8.90 19.62
N ARG A 16 -16.43 9.00 20.95
CA ARG A 16 -17.62 8.85 21.80
C ARG A 16 -18.60 10.00 21.58
N ALA A 17 -18.12 11.24 21.45
CA ALA A 17 -18.97 12.38 21.15
C ALA A 17 -19.69 12.20 19.79
N LEU A 18 -18.99 11.71 18.77
CA LEU A 18 -19.58 11.41 17.46
C LEU A 18 -20.66 10.32 17.55
N LEU A 19 -20.45 9.27 18.35
CA LEU A 19 -21.47 8.22 18.54
C LEU A 19 -22.69 8.74 19.33
N VAL A 20 -22.48 9.59 20.34
CA VAL A 20 -23.59 10.24 21.05
C VAL A 20 -24.40 11.13 20.10
N TYR A 21 -23.73 11.96 19.30
CA TYR A 21 -24.40 12.76 18.27
C TYR A 21 -25.18 11.90 17.28
N THR A 22 -24.57 10.81 16.80
CA THR A 22 -25.26 9.84 15.92
C THR A 22 -26.53 9.29 16.57
N ASN A 23 -26.46 8.92 17.86
CA ASN A 23 -27.62 8.44 18.58
C ASN A 23 -28.72 9.50 18.72
N GLN A 24 -28.36 10.75 18.99
CA GLN A 24 -29.30 11.87 19.08
C GLN A 24 -30.01 12.14 17.74
N GLN A 25 -29.26 12.18 16.64
CA GLN A 25 -29.82 12.41 15.31
C GLN A 25 -30.72 11.26 14.83
N LYS A 26 -30.40 10.02 15.21
CA LYS A 26 -31.11 8.82 14.76
C LYS A 26 -32.17 8.31 15.72
N GLY A 27 -32.16 8.77 16.97
CA GLY A 27 -33.07 8.32 18.02
C GLY A 27 -33.02 6.81 18.29
N ILE A 28 -31.86 6.16 18.08
CA ILE A 28 -31.72 4.69 18.16
C ILE A 28 -31.99 4.21 19.59
N ILE A 29 -31.40 4.89 20.57
CA ILE A 29 -31.59 4.64 22.00
C ILE A 29 -32.12 5.91 22.63
N ARG A 30 -33.43 5.95 22.87
CA ARG A 30 -34.13 7.15 23.38
C ARG A 30 -33.68 7.60 24.77
N SER A 31 -33.09 6.71 25.57
CA SER A 31 -32.68 6.97 26.95
C SER A 31 -31.25 7.50 27.10
N VAL A 32 -30.52 7.74 26.00
CA VAL A 32 -29.09 8.12 26.03
C VAL A 32 -28.89 9.44 25.30
N THR A 33 -28.55 10.47 26.06
CA THR A 33 -28.34 11.82 25.56
C THR A 33 -26.94 12.36 25.87
N THR A 34 -26.21 11.75 26.81
CA THR A 34 -24.88 12.21 27.23
C THR A 34 -23.78 11.15 27.00
N VAL A 35 -22.53 11.60 27.03
CA VAL A 35 -21.34 10.71 26.91
C VAL A 35 -21.26 9.74 28.07
N ASP A 36 -21.61 10.16 29.29
CA ASP A 36 -21.54 9.31 30.48
C ASP A 36 -22.58 8.18 30.44
N GLU A 37 -23.81 8.47 30.00
CA GLU A 37 -24.84 7.45 29.76
C GLU A 37 -24.41 6.48 28.66
N PHE A 38 -23.82 6.99 27.58
CA PHE A 38 -23.33 6.19 26.46
C PHE A 38 -22.24 5.19 26.90
N MET A 39 -21.37 5.60 27.83
CA MET A 39 -20.30 4.75 28.36
C MET A 39 -20.79 3.54 29.15
N GLN A 40 -22.03 3.56 29.65
CA GLN A 40 -22.64 2.46 30.37
C GLN A 40 -23.38 1.47 29.45
N LEU A 41 -23.46 1.77 28.15
CA LEU A 41 -24.20 0.92 27.22
C LEU A 41 -23.53 -0.44 27.01
N PRO A 42 -24.31 -1.53 26.90
CA PRO A 42 -23.80 -2.80 26.44
C PRO A 42 -23.18 -2.69 25.04
N SER A 43 -22.13 -3.47 24.78
CA SER A 43 -21.41 -3.47 23.50
C SER A 43 -22.33 -3.68 22.29
N LYS A 44 -23.39 -4.49 22.44
CA LYS A 44 -24.39 -4.73 21.40
C LYS A 44 -25.14 -3.45 21.00
N GLU A 45 -25.48 -2.61 21.97
CA GLU A 45 -26.20 -1.35 21.73
C GLU A 45 -25.27 -0.29 21.14
N ILE A 46 -24.04 -0.19 21.63
CA ILE A 46 -22.98 0.63 21.01
C ILE A 46 -22.78 0.25 19.55
N ASN A 47 -22.78 -1.05 19.24
CA ASN A 47 -22.60 -1.52 17.87
C ASN A 47 -23.75 -1.10 16.94
N LYS A 48 -25.00 -0.99 17.42
CA LYS A 48 -26.12 -0.48 16.59
C LYS A 48 -25.89 0.98 16.18
N ILE A 49 -25.48 1.82 17.13
CA ILE A 49 -25.19 3.23 16.89
C ILE A 49 -23.99 3.36 15.92
N ARG A 50 -22.95 2.57 16.16
CA ARG A 50 -21.78 2.47 15.28
C ARG A 50 -22.15 2.08 13.85
N GLU A 51 -23.01 1.08 13.67
CA GLU A 51 -23.42 0.66 12.32
C GLU A 51 -24.20 1.78 11.62
N ALA A 52 -25.09 2.48 12.33
CA ALA A 52 -25.84 3.62 11.78
C ALA A 52 -24.92 4.79 11.37
N LEU A 53 -23.86 5.07 12.14
CA LEU A 53 -22.85 6.08 11.77
C LEU A 53 -22.22 5.75 10.41
N TYR A 54 -21.77 4.52 10.22
CA TYR A 54 -21.07 4.13 8.99
C TYR A 54 -22.01 3.83 7.81
N GLU A 55 -23.31 3.67 8.05
CA GLU A 55 -24.34 3.61 7.00
C GLU A 55 -24.72 5.00 6.47
N GLN A 56 -24.56 6.05 7.27
CA GLN A 56 -24.79 7.44 6.87
C GLN A 56 -23.59 8.33 7.26
N PRO A 57 -22.49 8.27 6.50
CA PRO A 57 -21.26 9.01 6.82
C PRO A 57 -21.44 10.53 6.77
N GLU A 58 -22.50 11.05 6.14
CA GLU A 58 -22.87 12.47 6.16
C GLU A 58 -23.07 13.01 7.59
N LEU A 59 -23.35 12.13 8.56
CA LEU A 59 -23.40 12.47 9.98
C LEU A 59 -22.05 12.95 10.54
N ILE A 60 -20.93 12.52 9.96
CA ILE A 60 -19.59 13.01 10.33
C ILE A 60 -19.45 14.48 9.95
N ASP A 61 -19.86 14.85 8.74
CA ASP A 61 -19.81 16.24 8.28
C ASP A 61 -20.77 17.12 9.07
N ALA A 62 -21.99 16.64 9.32
CA ALA A 62 -22.96 17.36 10.14
C ALA A 62 -22.46 17.59 11.58
N PHE A 63 -21.87 16.56 12.21
CA PHE A 63 -21.23 16.68 13.52
C PHE A 63 -20.15 17.77 13.54
N VAL A 64 -19.31 17.81 12.50
CA VAL A 64 -18.23 18.79 12.38
C VAL A 64 -18.77 20.21 12.15
N GLN A 65 -19.85 20.36 11.40
CA GLN A 65 -20.47 21.66 11.12
C GLN A 65 -21.21 22.23 12.33
N GLU A 66 -21.99 21.41 13.03
CA GLU A 66 -22.78 21.85 14.18
C GLU A 66 -21.90 22.09 15.42
N ASN A 67 -20.80 21.33 15.58
CA ASN A 67 -19.83 21.44 16.67
C ASN A 67 -20.47 21.61 18.07
N LEU A 68 -21.50 20.82 18.38
CA LEU A 68 -22.26 20.92 19.66
C LEU A 68 -21.38 20.67 20.90
N PHE A 69 -20.22 20.04 20.74
CA PHE A 69 -19.28 19.69 21.80
C PHE A 69 -18.14 20.70 21.97
N ASN A 70 -18.16 21.82 21.22
CA ASN A 70 -17.17 22.89 21.27
C ASN A 70 -15.72 22.40 21.10
N PHE A 71 -15.49 21.50 20.14
CA PHE A 71 -14.17 21.00 19.80
C PHE A 71 -13.34 22.04 19.05
N SER A 72 -12.01 21.96 19.20
CA SER A 72 -11.09 22.83 18.47
C SER A 72 -11.05 22.49 16.97
N GLN A 73 -10.49 23.37 16.15
CA GLN A 73 -10.34 23.08 14.70
C GLN A 73 -9.48 21.83 14.45
N ASP A 74 -8.37 21.67 15.16
CA ASP A 74 -7.52 20.47 15.05
C ASP A 74 -8.29 19.18 15.40
N GLU A 75 -9.15 19.24 16.43
CA GLU A 75 -10.00 18.13 16.83
C GLU A 75 -11.07 17.80 15.77
N LEU A 76 -11.70 18.83 15.21
CA LEU A 76 -12.68 18.70 14.14
C LEU A 76 -12.05 18.20 12.84
N GLU A 77 -10.81 18.57 12.53
CA GLU A 77 -10.07 18.03 11.39
C GLU A 77 -9.79 16.54 11.53
N ILE A 78 -9.46 16.07 12.74
CA ILE A 78 -9.34 14.64 13.02
C ILE A 78 -10.67 13.93 12.74
N VAL A 79 -11.79 14.45 13.26
CA VAL A 79 -13.10 13.84 13.03
C VAL A 79 -13.49 13.87 11.55
N ARG A 80 -13.28 15.00 10.88
CA ARG A 80 -13.54 15.13 9.43
C ARG A 80 -12.72 14.13 8.61
N SER A 81 -11.49 13.84 9.03
CA SER A 81 -10.64 12.85 8.35
C SER A 81 -11.28 11.46 8.35
N TRP A 82 -12.12 11.12 9.34
CA TRP A 82 -12.81 9.84 9.45
C TRP A 82 -13.82 9.59 8.35
N ASN A 83 -14.20 10.57 7.53
CA ASN A 83 -14.91 10.32 6.26
C ASN A 83 -14.13 9.38 5.32
N ASN A 84 -12.81 9.30 5.48
CA ASN A 84 -11.96 8.38 4.73
C ASN A 84 -11.83 7.00 5.41
N PHE A 85 -12.80 6.62 6.24
CA PHE A 85 -12.82 5.31 6.89
C PHE A 85 -12.83 4.17 5.88
N LEU A 86 -12.36 3.01 6.32
CA LEU A 86 -12.48 1.77 5.56
C LEU A 86 -13.15 0.69 6.41
N LYS A 87 -14.44 0.48 6.16
CA LYS A 87 -15.23 -0.63 6.71
C LYS A 87 -15.11 -1.85 5.79
N ALA A 88 -14.48 -2.92 6.26
CA ALA A 88 -14.31 -4.13 5.47
C ALA A 88 -14.05 -5.37 6.33
N GLU A 89 -13.94 -6.50 5.65
CA GLU A 89 -13.49 -7.77 6.22
C GLU A 89 -11.99 -7.93 5.97
N PHE A 90 -11.25 -8.31 7.00
CA PHE A 90 -9.81 -8.41 6.98
C PHE A 90 -9.34 -9.73 7.57
N TYR A 91 -8.17 -10.17 7.13
CA TYR A 91 -7.34 -11.11 7.88
C TYR A 91 -6.36 -10.31 8.73
N LEU A 92 -6.50 -10.35 10.05
CA LEU A 92 -5.41 -10.01 10.94
C LEU A 92 -4.32 -11.06 10.72
N PHE A 93 -3.31 -10.68 9.96
CA PHE A 93 -2.40 -11.64 9.31
C PHE A 93 -1.12 -11.84 10.11
N ARG A 94 -0.54 -10.75 10.64
CA ARG A 94 0.71 -10.79 11.42
C ARG A 94 0.88 -9.55 12.30
N TYR A 95 1.65 -9.70 13.36
CA TYR A 95 2.11 -8.61 14.20
C TYR A 95 3.53 -8.18 13.79
N LEU A 96 3.78 -6.88 13.62
CA LEU A 96 5.11 -6.29 13.40
C LEU A 96 5.46 -5.35 14.55
N LYS A 97 6.72 -4.92 14.63
CA LYS A 97 7.17 -4.00 15.70
C LYS A 97 6.34 -2.70 15.75
N LYS A 98 6.04 -2.12 14.59
CA LYS A 98 5.37 -0.82 14.48
C LYS A 98 3.85 -0.91 14.44
N TYR A 99 3.27 -1.95 13.83
CA TYR A 99 1.82 -2.09 13.61
C TYR A 99 1.43 -3.55 13.38
N ALA A 100 0.14 -3.86 13.44
CA ALA A 100 -0.40 -5.13 12.96
C ALA A 100 -0.78 -5.04 11.49
N ILE A 101 -0.73 -6.16 10.76
CA ILE A 101 -1.15 -6.23 9.36
C ILE A 101 -2.60 -6.72 9.27
N PHE A 102 -3.45 -5.86 8.72
CA PHE A 102 -4.80 -6.18 8.31
C PHE A 102 -4.76 -6.38 6.78
N LEU A 103 -4.86 -7.63 6.33
CA LEU A 103 -4.87 -7.99 4.93
C LEU A 103 -6.32 -7.97 4.43
N ASP A 104 -6.60 -7.10 3.46
CA ASP A 104 -7.90 -6.96 2.82
C ASP A 104 -8.29 -8.23 2.08
N ASN A 105 -9.54 -8.67 2.25
CA ASN A 105 -10.07 -9.84 1.55
C ASN A 105 -10.49 -9.52 0.09
N ARG A 106 -10.45 -8.26 -0.36
CA ARG A 106 -10.76 -7.88 -1.75
C ARG A 106 -9.60 -8.13 -2.71
N SER A 107 -9.91 -8.07 -4.01
CA SER A 107 -8.94 -8.16 -5.10
C SER A 107 -8.87 -6.82 -5.86
N PRO A 108 -7.67 -6.26 -6.11
CA PRO A 108 -6.36 -6.77 -5.67
C PRO A 108 -6.16 -6.63 -4.15
N PRO A 109 -5.39 -7.54 -3.52
CA PRO A 109 -5.18 -7.53 -2.08
C PRO A 109 -4.39 -6.31 -1.64
N LYS A 110 -4.79 -5.72 -0.52
CA LYS A 110 -4.12 -4.59 0.13
C LYS A 110 -3.74 -4.94 1.56
N ALA A 111 -2.59 -4.48 2.02
CA ALA A 111 -2.11 -4.72 3.37
C ALA A 111 -2.05 -3.39 4.12
N TYR A 112 -2.83 -3.27 5.20
CA TYR A 112 -2.89 -2.08 6.04
C TYR A 112 -2.09 -2.30 7.32
N GLY A 113 -1.21 -1.35 7.64
CA GLY A 113 -0.51 -1.27 8.91
C GLY A 113 -1.36 -0.52 9.92
N VAL A 114 -1.96 -1.24 10.86
CA VAL A 114 -2.93 -0.71 11.82
C VAL A 114 -2.33 -0.69 13.23
N LEU A 115 -2.50 0.42 13.93
CA LEU A 115 -2.14 0.59 15.34
C LEU A 115 -3.31 0.25 16.26
N ALA A 116 -3.00 -0.38 17.38
CA ALA A 116 -3.97 -0.57 18.44
C ALA A 116 -4.15 0.71 19.28
N LEU A 117 -5.19 0.75 20.10
CA LEU A 117 -5.51 1.88 20.98
C LEU A 117 -4.93 1.63 22.38
N VAL A 118 -5.74 1.11 23.31
CA VAL A 118 -5.34 0.88 24.72
C VAL A 118 -4.43 -0.35 24.86
N SER A 119 -4.89 -1.48 24.33
CA SER A 119 -4.26 -2.79 24.44
C SER A 119 -3.73 -3.24 23.09
N ASP A 120 -2.60 -3.93 23.05
CA ASP A 120 -2.12 -4.52 21.81
C ASP A 120 -3.12 -5.56 21.27
N PHE A 121 -3.18 -5.72 19.95
CA PHE A 121 -4.09 -6.67 19.30
C PHE A 121 -3.90 -8.13 19.77
N GLN A 122 -2.71 -8.51 20.22
CA GLN A 122 -2.42 -9.83 20.80
C GLN A 122 -3.25 -10.11 22.07
N ASN A 123 -3.56 -9.06 22.84
CA ASN A 123 -4.36 -9.16 24.06
C ASN A 123 -5.86 -9.06 23.76
N ILE A 124 -6.23 -8.35 22.69
CA ILE A 124 -7.62 -8.19 22.26
C ILE A 124 -8.13 -9.44 21.52
N VAL A 125 -7.28 -10.02 20.66
CA VAL A 125 -7.61 -11.17 19.81
C VAL A 125 -6.80 -12.38 20.29
N SER A 126 -7.44 -13.25 21.06
CA SER A 126 -6.84 -14.46 21.64
C SER A 126 -6.61 -15.60 20.62
N GLN A 127 -7.23 -15.51 19.44
CA GLN A 127 -7.13 -16.53 18.40
C GLN A 127 -5.76 -16.53 17.71
N LYS A 128 -5.31 -17.72 17.29
CA LYS A 128 -4.05 -17.87 16.54
C LYS A 128 -4.20 -17.30 15.13
N LEU A 129 -3.22 -16.49 14.72
CA LEU A 129 -3.18 -15.90 13.38
C LEU A 129 -3.14 -16.96 12.25
N PRO A 130 -3.65 -16.64 11.05
CA PRO A 130 -4.42 -15.43 10.74
C PRO A 130 -5.84 -15.52 11.30
N VAL A 131 -6.41 -14.37 11.67
CA VAL A 131 -7.79 -14.27 12.20
C VAL A 131 -8.65 -13.48 11.23
N TYR A 132 -9.79 -14.04 10.82
CA TYR A 132 -10.75 -13.31 10.00
C TYR A 132 -11.64 -12.45 10.88
N LEU A 133 -11.80 -11.19 10.53
CA LEU A 133 -12.56 -10.24 11.33
C LEU A 133 -13.19 -9.14 10.47
N LYS A 134 -14.27 -8.55 10.99
CA LYS A 134 -14.80 -7.27 10.51
C LYS A 134 -14.22 -6.15 11.36
N ALA A 135 -13.80 -5.07 10.73
CA ALA A 135 -13.30 -3.88 11.39
C ALA A 135 -13.60 -2.63 10.58
N VAL A 136 -13.55 -1.48 11.23
CA VAL A 136 -13.46 -0.19 10.56
C VAL A 136 -12.09 0.40 10.86
N LEU A 137 -11.36 0.71 9.80
CA LEU A 137 -10.08 1.40 9.88
C LEU A 137 -10.30 2.91 9.71
N LEU A 138 -9.69 3.71 10.58
CA LEU A 138 -9.83 5.15 10.60
C LEU A 138 -8.46 5.83 10.42
N PRO A 139 -8.39 6.93 9.65
CA PRO A 139 -7.23 7.81 9.70
C PRO A 139 -7.14 8.50 11.06
N PHE A 140 -5.93 8.59 11.59
CA PHE A 140 -5.65 9.32 12.82
C PHE A 140 -4.21 9.80 12.82
N LYS A 141 -4.00 11.12 12.77
CA LYS A 141 -2.67 11.77 12.78
C LYS A 141 -1.64 11.13 11.82
N GLY A 142 -2.05 10.91 10.57
CA GLY A 142 -1.20 10.31 9.53
C GLY A 142 -0.97 8.80 9.67
N GLN A 143 -1.66 8.14 10.59
CA GLN A 143 -1.61 6.70 10.83
C GLN A 143 -3.00 6.07 10.61
N ILE A 144 -3.06 4.73 10.64
CA ILE A 144 -4.31 3.98 10.63
C ILE A 144 -4.52 3.35 12.00
N ILE A 145 -5.68 3.61 12.58
CA ILE A 145 -6.20 2.92 13.77
C ILE A 145 -7.45 2.14 13.40
N TYR A 146 -7.98 1.38 14.35
CA TYR A 146 -9.33 0.84 14.29
C TYR A 146 -10.26 1.65 15.20
N ASP A 147 -11.56 1.53 15.00
CA ASP A 147 -12.59 2.28 15.75
C ASP A 147 -12.84 1.79 17.18
N GLY A 148 -11.98 0.93 17.72
CA GLY A 148 -12.15 0.30 19.03
C GLY A 148 -12.96 -0.99 19.02
N ILE A 149 -13.61 -1.37 17.90
CA ILE A 149 -14.44 -2.58 17.80
C ILE A 149 -13.89 -3.52 16.72
N LEU A 150 -13.65 -4.77 17.11
CA LEU A 150 -13.29 -5.88 16.21
C LEU A 150 -14.33 -6.98 16.35
N ILE A 151 -14.80 -7.53 15.23
CA ILE A 151 -15.74 -8.64 15.22
C ILE A 151 -15.04 -9.84 14.57
N PRO A 152 -14.28 -10.65 15.35
CA PRO A 152 -13.62 -11.85 14.83
C PRO A 152 -14.65 -12.94 14.50
N SER A 153 -14.39 -13.68 13.43
CA SER A 153 -15.17 -14.85 13.04
C SER A 153 -14.57 -16.12 13.64
N PRO A 154 -15.40 -17.09 14.10
CA PRO A 154 -14.93 -18.33 14.72
C PRO A 154 -14.48 -19.35 13.64
N VAL A 155 -13.51 -18.96 12.82
CA VAL A 155 -13.00 -19.78 11.71
C VAL A 155 -11.50 -20.04 11.88
N SER A 156 -11.06 -21.21 11.46
CA SER A 156 -9.64 -21.57 11.42
C SER A 156 -9.22 -21.91 10.00
N PHE A 157 -7.95 -21.63 9.68
CA PHE A 157 -7.43 -21.78 8.33
C PHE A 157 -6.45 -22.95 8.24
N GLY A 158 -6.70 -23.87 7.30
CA GLY A 158 -5.78 -24.95 6.96
C GLY A 158 -4.53 -24.47 6.20
N PRO A 159 -3.53 -25.35 6.00
CA PRO A 159 -2.25 -24.98 5.37
C PRO A 159 -2.38 -24.37 3.96
N GLY A 160 -3.33 -24.86 3.14
CA GLY A 160 -3.57 -24.35 1.79
C GLY A 160 -4.00 -22.87 1.79
N ILE A 161 -5.00 -22.52 2.58
CA ILE A 161 -5.47 -21.12 2.72
C ILE A 161 -4.37 -20.25 3.33
N ARG A 162 -3.62 -20.75 4.31
CA ARG A 162 -2.49 -20.01 4.90
C ARG A 162 -1.41 -19.68 3.86
N ARG A 163 -1.14 -20.58 2.91
CA ARG A 163 -0.21 -20.34 1.80
C ARG A 163 -0.75 -19.26 0.85
N ASP A 164 -2.02 -19.35 0.47
CA ASP A 164 -2.67 -18.34 -0.36
C ASP A 164 -2.63 -16.94 0.29
N LEU A 165 -2.99 -16.83 1.57
CA LEU A 165 -2.92 -15.56 2.31
C LEU A 165 -1.49 -14.99 2.37
N LYS A 166 -0.47 -15.86 2.45
CA LYS A 166 0.92 -15.43 2.38
C LYS A 166 1.26 -14.86 1.00
N GLU A 167 0.80 -15.48 -0.07
CA GLU A 167 0.99 -14.99 -1.44
C GLU A 167 0.27 -13.66 -1.66
N ARG A 168 -0.99 -13.55 -1.23
CA ARG A 168 -1.78 -12.30 -1.26
C ARG A 168 -1.09 -11.18 -0.48
N TYR A 169 -0.53 -11.47 0.70
CA TYR A 169 0.25 -10.49 1.45
C TYR A 169 1.52 -10.04 0.71
N GLN A 170 2.25 -10.97 0.07
CA GLN A 170 3.44 -10.61 -0.72
C GLN A 170 3.06 -9.79 -1.96
N GLU A 171 1.95 -10.12 -2.62
CA GLU A 171 1.42 -9.34 -3.74
C GLU A 171 1.04 -7.93 -3.29
N ALA A 172 0.26 -7.80 -2.22
CA ALA A 172 -0.13 -6.51 -1.66
C ALA A 172 1.09 -5.64 -1.35
N LYS A 173 2.07 -6.22 -0.65
CA LYS A 173 3.32 -5.53 -0.30
C LYS A 173 4.13 -5.14 -1.54
N ALA A 174 4.20 -6.00 -2.55
CA ALA A 174 4.95 -5.72 -3.79
C ALA A 174 4.28 -4.67 -4.66
N ARG A 175 2.94 -4.62 -4.68
CA ARG A 175 2.17 -3.75 -5.57
C ARG A 175 1.87 -2.38 -4.96
N PHE A 176 1.64 -2.32 -3.66
CA PHE A 176 1.14 -1.12 -2.97
C PHE A 176 1.97 -0.71 -1.75
N GLY A 177 3.02 -1.48 -1.42
CA GLY A 177 3.66 -1.36 -0.12
C GLY A 177 2.73 -1.78 1.02
N ILE A 178 3.09 -1.40 2.25
CA ILE A 178 2.16 -1.46 3.39
C ILE A 178 1.51 -0.09 3.53
N ILE A 179 0.20 -0.05 3.46
CA ILE A 179 -0.59 1.17 3.57
C ILE A 179 -0.67 1.56 5.04
N THR A 180 -0.14 2.73 5.39
CA THR A 180 -0.06 3.20 6.78
C THR A 180 -0.85 4.47 7.06
N SER A 181 -1.56 5.02 6.07
CA SER A 181 -2.43 6.20 6.21
C SER A 181 -3.68 6.07 5.33
N LEU A 182 -4.74 6.81 5.70
CA LEU A 182 -5.98 6.95 4.92
C LEU A 182 -6.26 8.46 4.68
N PRO A 183 -6.92 8.85 3.57
CA PRO A 183 -7.35 8.00 2.47
C PRO A 183 -6.15 7.42 1.73
N TRP A 184 -6.25 6.13 1.38
CA TRP A 184 -5.29 5.54 0.48
C TRP A 184 -5.76 5.76 -0.94
N VAL A 185 -5.00 6.57 -1.68
CA VAL A 185 -5.16 6.72 -3.12
C VAL A 185 -4.13 5.80 -3.75
N GLU A 186 -4.54 4.98 -4.73
CA GLU A 186 -3.56 4.31 -5.59
C GLU A 186 -2.81 5.42 -6.31
N ILE A 187 -1.60 5.72 -5.85
CA ILE A 187 -0.64 6.44 -6.67
C ILE A 187 -0.47 5.54 -7.87
N LYS A 188 -0.98 5.98 -9.02
CA LYS A 188 -0.64 5.36 -10.29
C LYS A 188 0.85 5.65 -10.47
N ASP A 189 1.70 4.84 -9.87
CA ASP A 189 3.09 4.69 -10.30
C ASP A 189 3.00 4.60 -11.82
N SER A 190 3.77 5.44 -12.53
CA SER A 190 3.70 5.45 -13.98
C SER A 190 3.92 4.01 -14.46
N ASP A 191 3.26 3.62 -15.56
CA ASP A 191 3.42 2.25 -16.06
C ASP A 191 4.91 1.90 -16.32
N GLU A 192 5.75 2.92 -16.51
CA GLU A 192 7.22 2.87 -16.54
C GLU A 192 7.87 2.47 -15.19
N GLU A 193 7.49 3.06 -14.04
CA GLU A 193 8.09 2.72 -12.74
C GLU A 193 7.80 1.27 -12.33
N ARG A 194 6.57 0.81 -12.57
CA ARG A 194 6.19 -0.59 -12.34
C ARG A 194 6.94 -1.54 -13.28
N LEU A 195 7.12 -1.16 -14.54
CA LEU A 195 7.92 -1.93 -15.49
C LEU A 195 9.38 -2.05 -15.03
N LYS A 196 10.01 -0.94 -14.61
CA LYS A 196 11.37 -0.94 -14.04
C LYS A 196 11.48 -1.88 -12.83
N ALA A 197 10.49 -1.86 -11.94
CA ALA A 197 10.47 -2.75 -10.78
C ALA A 197 10.43 -4.23 -11.18
N TYR A 198 9.62 -4.61 -12.17
CA TYR A 198 9.59 -5.99 -12.67
C TYR A 198 10.90 -6.42 -13.33
N LEU A 199 11.54 -5.51 -14.07
CA LEU A 199 12.79 -5.76 -14.78
C LEU A 199 14.04 -5.77 -13.88
N SER A 200 13.93 -5.30 -12.64
CA SER A 200 15.05 -5.09 -11.71
C SER A 200 15.89 -6.34 -11.41
N SER A 201 15.28 -7.52 -11.36
CA SER A 201 15.94 -8.79 -11.03
C SER A 201 15.48 -9.95 -11.90
N GLU A 202 16.30 -10.99 -11.99
CA GLU A 202 15.94 -12.19 -12.76
C GLU A 202 14.72 -12.91 -12.19
N ALA A 203 14.66 -13.06 -10.86
CA ALA A 203 13.54 -13.69 -10.19
C ALA A 203 12.21 -12.94 -10.43
N THR A 204 12.25 -11.60 -10.45
CA THR A 204 11.05 -10.79 -10.73
C THR A 204 10.64 -10.87 -12.19
N ARG A 205 11.60 -10.87 -13.13
CA ARG A 205 11.32 -11.03 -14.56
C ARG A 205 10.64 -12.36 -14.85
N LEU A 206 11.17 -13.46 -14.30
CA LEU A 206 10.58 -14.78 -14.47
C LEU A 206 9.17 -14.85 -13.88
N LYS A 207 8.96 -14.27 -12.69
CA LYS A 207 7.67 -14.31 -11.99
C LYS A 207 6.59 -13.45 -12.65
N TYR A 208 6.97 -12.36 -13.32
CA TYR A 208 6.03 -11.37 -13.84
C TYR A 208 6.07 -11.23 -15.38
N GLY A 209 6.60 -12.22 -16.10
CA GLY A 209 6.71 -12.21 -17.57
C GLY A 209 5.42 -11.81 -18.28
N ASP A 210 4.32 -12.53 -18.03
CA ASP A 210 3.01 -12.24 -18.63
C ASP A 210 2.50 -10.82 -18.34
N LYS A 211 2.86 -10.27 -17.17
CA LYS A 211 2.49 -8.90 -16.77
C LYS A 211 3.35 -7.85 -17.47
N ILE A 212 4.61 -8.16 -17.76
CA ILE A 212 5.50 -7.30 -18.55
C ILE A 212 4.96 -7.23 -19.98
N ASP A 213 4.71 -8.39 -20.60
CA ASP A 213 4.23 -8.47 -21.98
C ASP A 213 2.86 -7.81 -22.16
N GLY A 214 1.93 -8.09 -21.24
CA GLY A 214 0.60 -7.49 -21.25
C GLY A 214 0.63 -5.96 -21.12
N ARG A 215 1.63 -5.41 -20.41
CA ARG A 215 1.79 -3.95 -20.25
C ARG A 215 2.38 -3.30 -21.49
N ILE A 216 3.45 -3.86 -22.04
CA ILE A 216 4.06 -3.36 -23.27
C ILE A 216 3.05 -3.40 -24.43
N LYS A 217 2.22 -4.45 -24.48
CA LYS A 217 1.14 -4.54 -25.48
C LYS A 217 0.08 -3.45 -25.31
N LYS A 218 -0.19 -3.02 -24.08
CA LYS A 218 -1.18 -1.98 -23.77
C LYS A 218 -0.63 -0.57 -24.02
N ASP A 219 0.65 -0.35 -23.75
CA ASP A 219 1.35 0.91 -23.98
C ASP A 219 2.71 0.64 -24.65
N PRO A 220 2.77 0.70 -26.00
CA PRO A 220 4.00 0.49 -26.76
C PRO A 220 5.11 1.48 -26.44
N SER A 221 4.82 2.66 -25.84
CA SER A 221 5.85 3.65 -25.50
C SER A 221 6.85 3.10 -24.45
N LEU A 222 6.39 2.13 -23.64
CA LEU A 222 7.17 1.43 -22.63
C LEU A 222 8.25 0.51 -23.21
N LEU A 223 8.22 0.22 -24.51
CA LEU A 223 9.21 -0.63 -25.17
C LEU A 223 10.63 -0.05 -25.04
N SER A 224 10.74 1.29 -25.11
CA SER A 224 12.01 1.99 -24.88
C SER A 224 12.56 1.74 -23.48
N VAL A 225 11.71 1.89 -22.45
CA VAL A 225 12.06 1.62 -21.06
C VAL A 225 12.50 0.18 -20.87
N TYR A 226 11.76 -0.77 -21.46
CA TYR A 226 12.08 -2.19 -21.39
C TYR A 226 13.48 -2.47 -21.92
N HIS A 227 13.81 -2.00 -23.13
CA HIS A 227 15.11 -2.24 -23.73
C HIS A 227 16.24 -1.53 -22.99
N GLN A 228 16.01 -0.33 -22.46
CA GLN A 228 17.00 0.37 -21.63
C GLN A 228 17.30 -0.38 -20.32
N GLU A 229 16.29 -0.88 -19.63
CA GLU A 229 16.49 -1.67 -18.40
C GLU A 229 17.14 -3.03 -18.67
N MET A 230 16.73 -3.71 -19.75
CA MET A 230 17.39 -4.96 -20.18
C MET A 230 18.84 -4.71 -20.61
N GLY A 231 19.12 -3.59 -21.29
CA GLY A 231 20.46 -3.16 -21.64
C GLY A 231 21.38 -3.03 -20.42
N LYS A 232 20.89 -2.49 -19.30
CA LYS A 232 21.65 -2.45 -18.02
C LYS A 232 21.99 -3.86 -17.51
N VAL A 233 21.06 -4.80 -17.63
CA VAL A 233 21.27 -6.19 -17.22
C VAL A 233 22.35 -6.84 -18.09
N HIS A 234 22.25 -6.70 -19.41
CA HIS A 234 23.23 -7.21 -20.36
C HIS A 234 24.61 -6.56 -20.19
N ALA A 235 24.68 -5.25 -19.95
CA ALA A 235 25.93 -4.53 -19.73
C ALA A 235 26.72 -5.07 -18.52
N ARG A 236 26.05 -5.52 -17.45
CA ARG A 236 26.72 -6.18 -16.32
C ARG A 236 27.34 -7.53 -16.72
N THR A 237 26.72 -8.24 -17.65
CA THR A 237 27.22 -9.53 -18.16
C THR A 237 28.34 -9.30 -19.17
N TYR A 238 28.11 -8.50 -20.21
CA TYR A 238 29.12 -8.18 -21.20
C TYR A 238 30.31 -7.45 -20.61
N GLY A 239 30.10 -6.50 -19.69
CA GLY A 239 31.21 -5.81 -19.02
C GLY A 239 32.16 -6.77 -18.30
N ARG A 240 31.64 -7.85 -17.69
CA ARG A 240 32.49 -8.92 -17.12
C ARG A 240 33.24 -9.69 -18.20
N CYS A 241 32.59 -10.07 -19.29
CA CYS A 241 33.21 -10.80 -20.40
C CYS A 241 34.29 -9.97 -21.10
N LEU A 242 33.96 -8.75 -21.51
CA LEU A 242 34.87 -7.79 -22.16
C LEU A 242 36.07 -7.46 -21.25
N SER A 243 35.84 -7.32 -19.95
CA SER A 243 36.93 -7.11 -19.01
C SER A 243 37.90 -8.28 -18.92
N LYS A 244 37.40 -9.52 -19.01
CA LYS A 244 38.22 -10.75 -18.94
C LYS A 244 39.14 -10.90 -20.14
N ILE A 245 38.70 -10.46 -21.31
CA ILE A 245 39.48 -10.50 -22.55
C ILE A 245 40.38 -9.28 -22.76
N GLY A 246 40.48 -8.40 -21.75
CA GLY A 246 41.47 -7.32 -21.70
C GLY A 246 40.99 -5.93 -22.13
N LEU A 247 39.72 -5.74 -22.52
CA LEU A 247 39.22 -4.42 -22.88
C LEU A 247 39.05 -3.53 -21.64
N ARG A 248 39.40 -2.25 -21.79
CA ARG A 248 39.42 -1.23 -20.74
C ARG A 248 39.11 0.14 -21.34
N ASN A 249 38.47 1.02 -20.57
CA ASN A 249 38.19 2.41 -20.93
C ASN A 249 37.56 2.58 -22.32
N ALA A 250 36.57 1.74 -22.63
CA ALA A 250 35.88 1.73 -23.91
C ALA A 250 34.37 1.81 -23.71
N TRP A 251 33.67 2.34 -24.69
CA TRP A 251 32.21 2.47 -24.72
C TRP A 251 31.62 1.39 -25.61
N PHE A 252 30.47 0.86 -25.22
CA PHE A 252 29.74 -0.16 -25.97
C PHE A 252 28.25 0.17 -25.99
N ALA A 253 27.59 -0.23 -27.07
CA ALA A 253 26.14 -0.14 -27.21
C ALA A 253 25.53 -1.54 -27.29
N ILE A 254 24.43 -1.73 -26.56
CA ILE A 254 23.61 -2.94 -26.59
C ILE A 254 22.25 -2.60 -27.18
N LEU A 255 21.78 -3.40 -28.13
CA LEU A 255 20.44 -3.31 -28.70
C LEU A 255 19.81 -4.70 -28.69
N GLU A 256 18.61 -4.83 -28.11
CA GLU A 256 17.87 -6.10 -28.03
C GLU A 256 18.69 -7.27 -27.43
N GLY A 257 19.63 -6.94 -26.55
CA GLY A 257 20.51 -7.93 -25.90
C GLY A 257 21.83 -8.19 -26.61
N GLU A 258 22.02 -7.67 -27.83
CA GLU A 258 23.26 -7.84 -28.60
C GLU A 258 24.16 -6.62 -28.55
N VAL A 259 25.48 -6.81 -28.56
CA VAL A 259 26.45 -5.70 -28.67
C VAL A 259 26.54 -5.28 -30.14
N VAL A 260 26.11 -4.06 -30.45
CA VAL A 260 26.01 -3.56 -31.84
C VAL A 260 27.10 -2.56 -32.23
N ALA A 261 27.74 -1.93 -31.25
CA ALA A 261 28.82 -0.98 -31.50
C ALA A 261 29.78 -0.90 -30.30
N GLY A 262 31.03 -0.52 -30.58
CA GLY A 262 32.05 -0.21 -29.59
C GLY A 262 32.95 0.92 -30.07
N GLY A 263 33.52 1.69 -29.13
CA GLY A 263 34.36 2.85 -29.46
C GLY A 263 35.14 3.38 -28.27
N CYS A 264 36.06 4.30 -28.52
CA CYS A 264 36.88 4.93 -27.49
C CYS A 264 36.11 6.03 -26.74
N THR A 265 35.09 6.61 -27.38
CA THR A 265 34.26 7.67 -26.79
C THR A 265 32.77 7.35 -26.93
N ARG A 266 31.96 7.94 -26.05
CA ARG A 266 30.50 7.85 -26.14
C ARG A 266 29.96 8.41 -27.45
N ALA A 267 30.48 9.57 -27.88
CA ALA A 267 30.03 10.26 -29.10
C ALA A 267 30.33 9.44 -30.37
N GLU A 268 31.45 8.72 -30.40
CA GLU A 268 31.78 7.79 -31.49
C GLU A 268 30.75 6.66 -31.59
N VAL A 269 30.41 6.04 -30.45
CA VAL A 269 29.42 4.96 -30.40
C VAL A 269 28.04 5.49 -30.81
N GLU A 270 27.62 6.67 -30.32
CA GLU A 270 26.33 7.28 -30.67
C GLU A 270 26.24 7.60 -32.18
N ARG A 271 27.31 8.11 -32.79
CA ARG A 271 27.37 8.31 -34.24
C ARG A 271 27.23 7.02 -35.03
N ILE A 272 27.92 5.95 -34.62
CA ILE A 272 27.76 4.63 -35.27
C ILE A 272 26.30 4.17 -35.18
N LEU A 273 25.65 4.34 -34.02
CA LEU A 273 24.25 3.98 -33.85
C LEU A 273 23.33 4.77 -34.79
N ASP A 274 23.59 6.06 -35.00
CA ASP A 274 22.82 6.88 -35.95
C ASP A 274 22.98 6.42 -37.41
N GLU A 275 24.11 5.81 -37.76
CA GLU A 275 24.38 5.31 -39.11
C GLU A 275 23.75 3.93 -39.36
N ILE A 276 23.82 3.01 -38.38
CA ILE A 276 23.46 1.60 -38.59
C ILE A 276 22.09 1.20 -38.01
N ILE A 277 21.54 1.98 -37.07
CA ILE A 277 20.27 1.64 -36.40
C ILE A 277 19.10 2.46 -36.97
N PRO A 278 17.98 1.80 -37.34
CA PRO A 278 16.74 2.47 -37.74
C PRO A 278 16.24 3.47 -36.70
N LEU A 279 15.68 4.61 -37.14
CA LEU A 279 15.24 5.73 -36.29
C LEU A 279 14.30 5.29 -35.15
N ASP A 280 13.38 4.36 -35.42
CA ASP A 280 12.42 3.82 -34.46
C ASP A 280 13.06 2.94 -33.37
N LYS A 281 14.25 2.39 -33.64
CA LYS A 281 14.99 1.52 -32.70
C LYS A 281 16.12 2.22 -31.96
N ARG A 282 16.49 3.45 -32.34
CA ARG A 282 17.60 4.19 -31.69
C ARG A 282 17.35 4.41 -30.20
N GLY A 283 16.10 4.65 -29.81
CA GLY A 283 15.70 4.81 -28.39
C GLY A 283 15.87 3.54 -27.54
N PHE A 284 16.10 2.38 -28.16
CA PHE A 284 16.24 1.10 -27.46
C PHE A 284 17.70 0.78 -27.13
N ALA A 285 18.66 1.47 -27.76
CA ALA A 285 20.08 1.23 -27.56
C ALA A 285 20.52 1.70 -26.18
N TYR A 286 21.13 0.81 -25.40
CA TYR A 286 21.74 1.12 -24.12
C TYR A 286 23.26 1.25 -24.27
N VAL A 287 23.77 2.45 -24.05
CA VAL A 287 25.22 2.75 -24.14
C VAL A 287 25.83 2.73 -22.74
N PHE A 288 26.93 1.98 -22.57
CA PHE A 288 27.63 1.87 -21.29
C PHE A 288 29.14 2.01 -21.43
N HIS A 289 29.76 2.51 -20.36
CA HIS A 289 31.21 2.66 -20.26
C HIS A 289 31.82 1.47 -19.52
N LEU A 290 32.75 0.78 -20.17
CA LEU A 290 33.61 -0.23 -19.57
C LEU A 290 34.79 0.46 -18.90
N LYS A 291 34.67 0.76 -17.61
CA LYS A 291 35.76 1.38 -16.84
C LYS A 291 36.98 0.45 -16.76
N GLY A 292 38.17 1.03 -16.87
CA GLY A 292 39.41 0.38 -16.49
C GLY A 292 39.47 0.15 -14.98
N LYS A 293 40.03 -0.98 -14.56
CA LYS A 293 40.55 -1.14 -13.20
C LYS A 293 41.94 -0.53 -13.12
#